data_AF-A0A242ND90-F1
#
_entry.id   AF-A0A242ND90-F1
#
_cell.length_a   1.000
_cell.length_b   1.000
_cell.length_c   1.000
_cell.angle_alpha   90.00
_cell.angle_beta   90.00
_cell.angle_gamma   90.00
#
_symmetry.space_group_name_H-M   'P 1'
#
loop_
_entity.id
_entity.type
_entity.pdbx_description
1 polymer ?
#
loop_
_entity_poly.entity_id
_entity_poly.type
_entity_poly.pdbx_seq_one_letter_code
_entity_poly.pdbx_strand_id
1 'polypeptide(L)'
;CGQEHIKLATEYGKTQLNIGHLVDQNKTQRGEGFELRTDEWGAIAANKGLYLTSQTEPKAQGKQLDMQAAITQLENALSIAKALQNAATASEAHGADTDSQEQLKTTLTQLAQSGILAYAQEGIALTSPENIQLSTSNSVSVTSENQTDINALKTITVSSGESIGLFAHKSGMKVFANQGDVEVQAQNANLNMAAKQDIKIDSVDGELTITANEELTLMCGGSYIKISSAGIELGTADNVYIKSNAMQKMGPAKQEYTLDLPGEVNCQRITKSGAQNQDALIKLS
;
A
#
# COMPACT_ATOMS: atom_id res chain seq x y z
N CYS A 1 7.02 -4.48 -53.45
CA CYS A 1 7.19 -3.33 -52.53
C CYS A 1 6.33 -3.60 -51.30
N GLY A 2 6.79 -3.23 -50.10
CA GLY A 2 6.19 -3.59 -48.82
C GLY A 2 7.04 -4.50 -47.93
N GLN A 3 8.32 -4.72 -48.28
CA GLN A 3 9.30 -5.47 -47.47
C GLN A 3 10.60 -4.66 -47.28
N GLU A 4 10.51 -3.33 -47.38
CA GLU A 4 11.62 -2.42 -47.20
C GLU A 4 12.15 -2.51 -45.75
N HIS A 5 13.47 -2.55 -45.60
CA HIS A 5 14.11 -2.50 -44.29
C HIS A 5 15.46 -1.82 -44.34
N ILE A 6 15.89 -1.29 -43.19
CA ILE A 6 17.23 -0.77 -42.94
C ILE A 6 17.82 -1.56 -41.78
N LYS A 7 19.05 -2.06 -41.96
CA LYS A 7 19.81 -2.75 -40.93
C LYS A 7 21.15 -2.03 -40.74
N LEU A 8 21.33 -1.42 -39.57
CA LEU A 8 22.61 -0.88 -39.13
C LEU A 8 23.18 -1.83 -38.06
N ALA A 9 24.26 -2.53 -38.39
CA ALA A 9 24.74 -3.66 -37.61
C ALA A 9 26.27 -3.66 -37.44
N THR A 10 26.72 -4.13 -36.29
CA THR A 10 28.10 -4.59 -36.06
C THR A 10 28.07 -6.04 -35.58
N GLU A 11 29.12 -6.81 -35.90
CA GLU A 11 29.25 -8.20 -35.44
C GLU A 11 29.48 -8.29 -33.92
N TYR A 12 30.09 -7.25 -33.31
CA TYR A 12 30.34 -7.22 -31.87
C TYR A 12 29.03 -7.19 -31.08
N GLY A 13 28.78 -8.25 -30.28
CA GLY A 13 27.52 -8.46 -29.55
C GLY A 13 26.27 -8.51 -30.44
N LYS A 14 26.44 -8.66 -31.76
CA LYS A 14 25.39 -8.45 -32.76
C LYS A 14 24.55 -7.20 -32.45
N THR A 15 25.23 -6.08 -32.17
CA THR A 15 24.57 -4.82 -31.84
C THR A 15 23.94 -4.23 -33.11
N GLN A 16 22.61 -4.05 -33.11
CA GLN A 16 21.84 -3.73 -34.30
C GLN A 16 20.69 -2.75 -34.03
N LEU A 17 20.50 -1.84 -34.96
CA LEU A 17 19.24 -1.13 -35.18
C LEU A 17 18.62 -1.66 -36.48
N ASN A 18 17.47 -2.32 -36.37
CA ASN A 18 16.70 -2.84 -37.49
C ASN A 18 15.38 -2.05 -37.61
N ILE A 19 15.01 -1.61 -38.81
CA ILE A 19 13.80 -0.78 -39.07
C ILE A 19 13.07 -1.31 -40.30
N GLY A 20 11.74 -1.43 -40.25
CA GLY A 20 10.88 -1.86 -41.36
C GLY A 20 10.48 -3.34 -41.27
N HIS A 21 10.68 -4.09 -42.35
CA HIS A 21 10.42 -5.53 -42.43
C HIS A 21 11.65 -6.34 -41.99
N LEU A 22 11.72 -6.70 -40.70
CA LEU A 22 12.90 -7.35 -40.10
C LEU A 22 13.00 -8.80 -40.55
N VAL A 23 14.15 -9.19 -41.09
CA VAL A 23 14.42 -10.57 -41.55
C VAL A 23 15.59 -11.21 -40.81
N ASP A 24 15.57 -12.54 -40.73
CA ASP A 24 16.68 -13.35 -40.24
C ASP A 24 17.77 -13.57 -41.31
N GLN A 25 18.77 -14.39 -41.00
CA GLN A 25 19.86 -14.74 -41.94
C GLN A 25 19.37 -15.46 -43.20
N ASN A 26 18.23 -16.13 -43.14
CA ASN A 26 17.60 -16.85 -44.25
C ASN A 26 16.60 -15.96 -45.02
N LYS A 27 16.54 -14.66 -44.71
CA LYS A 27 15.56 -13.70 -45.26
C LYS A 27 14.12 -14.02 -44.91
N THR A 28 13.89 -14.82 -43.86
CA THR A 28 12.55 -15.07 -43.33
C THR A 28 12.18 -13.95 -42.36
N GLN A 29 10.95 -13.46 -42.47
CA GLN A 29 10.46 -12.39 -41.61
C GLN A 29 10.46 -12.85 -40.14
N ARG A 30 11.00 -12.00 -39.26
CA ARG A 30 11.02 -12.22 -37.81
C ARG A 30 10.36 -11.09 -37.01
N GLY A 31 9.99 -9.99 -37.65
CA GLY A 31 9.31 -8.88 -37.00
C GLY A 31 9.02 -7.71 -37.95
N GLU A 32 8.30 -6.71 -37.43
CA GLU A 32 7.99 -5.45 -38.11
C GLU A 32 8.15 -4.28 -37.12
N GLY A 33 8.42 -3.10 -37.65
CA GLY A 33 8.61 -1.89 -36.84
C GLY A 33 10.08 -1.57 -36.64
N PHE A 34 10.54 -1.45 -35.40
CA PHE A 34 11.96 -1.26 -35.10
C PHE A 34 12.42 -2.17 -33.98
N GLU A 35 13.69 -2.59 -34.03
CA GLU A 35 14.36 -3.33 -32.98
C GLU A 35 15.71 -2.69 -32.71
N LEU A 36 15.97 -2.36 -31.45
CA LEU A 36 17.31 -2.07 -30.94
C LEU A 36 17.73 -3.25 -30.07
N ARG A 37 18.76 -3.99 -30.51
CA ARG A 37 19.26 -5.18 -29.80
C ARG A 37 20.77 -5.19 -29.65
N THR A 38 21.25 -5.81 -28.58
CA THR A 38 22.65 -6.16 -28.36
C THR A 38 22.73 -7.31 -27.36
N ASP A 39 23.76 -8.14 -27.44
CA ASP A 39 24.11 -9.13 -26.40
C ASP A 39 24.94 -8.49 -25.26
N GLU A 40 25.31 -7.21 -25.41
CA GLU A 40 26.06 -6.41 -24.45
C GLU A 40 25.11 -5.47 -23.65
N TRP A 41 25.64 -4.42 -23.02
CA TRP A 41 24.83 -3.41 -22.35
C TRP A 41 24.11 -2.47 -23.33
N GLY A 42 22.85 -2.16 -23.02
CA GLY A 42 22.09 -1.10 -23.67
C GLY A 42 21.81 0.06 -22.70
N ALA A 43 21.86 1.29 -23.21
CA ALA A 43 21.46 2.47 -22.46
C ALA A 43 20.66 3.42 -23.35
N ILE A 44 19.51 3.88 -22.85
CA ILE A 44 18.73 4.98 -23.44
C ILE A 44 18.80 6.13 -22.45
N ALA A 45 19.62 7.14 -22.77
CA ALA A 45 19.85 8.29 -21.91
C ALA A 45 19.31 9.56 -22.58
N ALA A 46 18.34 10.21 -21.94
CA ALA A 46 17.75 11.45 -22.43
C ALA A 46 17.68 12.47 -21.28
N ASN A 47 18.61 13.43 -21.26
CA ASN A 47 18.76 14.37 -20.14
C ASN A 47 17.51 15.23 -19.87
N LYS A 48 16.70 15.46 -20.91
CA LYS A 48 15.42 16.19 -20.82
C LYS A 48 14.22 15.29 -20.47
N GLY A 49 14.42 13.98 -20.29
CA GLY A 49 13.36 13.00 -20.00
C GLY A 49 13.09 12.02 -21.14
N LEU A 50 12.33 10.97 -20.83
CA LEU A 50 11.97 9.88 -21.75
C LEU A 50 10.46 9.66 -21.74
N TYR A 51 9.83 9.69 -22.93
CA TYR A 51 8.43 9.33 -23.11
C TYR A 51 8.33 7.99 -23.84
N LEU A 52 7.75 6.99 -23.18
CA LEU A 52 7.51 5.65 -23.72
C LEU A 52 6.02 5.51 -23.96
N THR A 53 5.60 5.38 -25.23
CA THR A 53 4.18 5.38 -25.57
C THR A 53 3.82 4.33 -26.61
N SER A 54 2.64 3.71 -26.43
CA SER A 54 1.99 2.91 -27.48
C SER A 54 1.00 3.74 -28.33
N GLN A 55 0.82 5.02 -28.03
CA GLN A 55 -0.05 5.92 -28.76
C GLN A 55 0.78 6.80 -29.68
N THR A 56 0.51 6.71 -30.98
CA THR A 56 1.24 7.45 -32.02
C THR A 56 0.29 7.96 -33.07
N GLU A 57 0.58 9.14 -33.63
CA GLU A 57 -0.10 9.62 -34.83
C GLU A 57 0.39 8.89 -36.09
N PRO A 58 -0.50 8.45 -36.98
CA PRO A 58 -0.12 7.79 -38.23
C PRO A 58 0.88 8.63 -39.02
N LYS A 59 1.92 7.98 -39.53
CA LYS A 59 2.95 8.60 -40.39
C LYS A 59 3.65 9.80 -39.73
N ALA A 60 3.77 9.81 -38.40
CA ALA A 60 4.43 10.86 -37.63
C ALA A 60 3.88 12.28 -37.91
N GLN A 61 2.56 12.40 -38.11
CA GLN A 61 1.90 13.70 -38.33
C GLN A 61 1.82 14.56 -37.05
N GLY A 62 1.92 13.93 -35.87
CA GLY A 62 1.97 14.59 -34.58
C GLY A 62 3.37 15.04 -34.16
N LYS A 63 3.47 15.63 -32.97
CA LYS A 63 4.76 15.95 -32.34
C LYS A 63 5.38 14.69 -31.73
N GLN A 64 6.71 14.66 -31.64
CA GLN A 64 7.43 13.57 -30.95
C GLN A 64 6.96 13.37 -29.49
N LEU A 65 6.57 14.46 -28.83
CA LEU A 65 6.09 14.50 -27.44
C LEU A 65 4.58 14.78 -27.38
N ASP A 66 3.82 14.28 -28.36
CA ASP A 66 2.37 14.28 -28.26
C ASP A 66 1.92 13.27 -27.20
N MET A 67 1.63 13.80 -26.01
CA MET A 67 1.39 13.02 -24.79
C MET A 67 0.04 13.34 -24.17
N GLN A 68 -0.90 13.91 -24.93
CA GLN A 68 -2.16 14.40 -24.39
C GLN A 68 -2.94 13.32 -23.62
N ALA A 69 -3.01 12.08 -24.14
CA ALA A 69 -3.70 11.02 -23.42
C ALA A 69 -2.97 10.58 -22.14
N ALA A 70 -1.64 10.58 -22.14
CA ALA A 70 -0.85 10.29 -20.95
C ALA A 70 -1.07 11.37 -19.87
N ILE A 71 -1.17 12.65 -20.26
CA ILE A 71 -1.49 13.75 -19.33
C ILE A 71 -2.92 13.63 -18.81
N THR A 72 -3.89 13.36 -19.67
CA THR A 72 -5.28 13.09 -19.24
C THR A 72 -5.35 11.92 -18.26
N GLN A 73 -4.54 10.87 -18.45
CA GLN A 73 -4.48 9.76 -17.51
C GLN A 73 -3.89 10.17 -16.14
N LEU A 74 -2.85 11.01 -16.12
CA LEU A 74 -2.31 11.58 -14.86
C LEU A 74 -3.33 12.49 -14.16
N GLU A 75 -4.08 13.28 -14.92
CA GLU A 75 -5.16 14.15 -14.38
C GLU A 75 -6.30 13.34 -13.77
N ASN A 76 -6.73 12.27 -14.46
CA ASN A 76 -7.75 11.35 -13.96
C ASN A 76 -7.29 10.68 -12.66
N ALA A 77 -6.06 10.15 -12.63
CA ALA A 77 -5.49 9.53 -11.42
C ALA A 77 -5.43 10.53 -10.25
N LEU A 78 -4.99 11.77 -10.50
CA LEU A 78 -4.93 12.80 -9.48
C LEU A 78 -6.32 13.21 -8.99
N SER A 79 -7.31 13.28 -9.87
CA SER A 79 -8.70 13.58 -9.53
C SER A 79 -9.28 12.51 -8.59
N ILE A 80 -9.05 11.23 -8.89
CA ILE A 80 -9.44 10.10 -8.03
C ILE A 80 -8.76 10.22 -6.66
N ALA A 81 -7.44 10.46 -6.64
CA ALA A 81 -6.68 10.59 -5.40
C ALA A 81 -7.20 11.75 -4.52
N LYS A 82 -7.49 12.92 -5.11
CA LYS A 82 -8.07 14.07 -4.40
C LYS A 82 -9.47 13.79 -3.87
N ALA A 83 -10.33 13.15 -4.66
CA ALA A 83 -11.67 12.79 -4.22
C ALA A 83 -11.65 11.84 -3.02
N LEU A 84 -10.78 10.82 -3.05
CA LEU A 84 -10.60 9.88 -1.94
C LEU A 84 -9.94 10.54 -0.73
N GLN A 85 -8.93 11.39 -0.93
CA GLN A 85 -8.30 12.18 0.13
C GLN A 85 -9.35 13.04 0.85
N ASN A 86 -10.19 13.78 0.12
CA ASN A 86 -11.24 14.61 0.71
C ASN A 86 -12.22 13.79 1.57
N ALA A 87 -12.64 12.62 1.08
CA ALA A 87 -13.53 11.72 1.81
C ALA A 87 -12.86 11.13 3.07
N ALA A 88 -11.57 10.76 2.98
CA ALA A 88 -10.79 10.25 4.10
C ALA A 88 -10.61 11.33 5.18
N THR A 89 -10.19 12.53 4.81
CA THR A 89 -10.01 13.67 5.73
C THR A 89 -11.34 14.06 6.40
N ALA A 90 -12.45 14.08 5.66
CA ALA A 90 -13.78 14.32 6.22
C ALA A 90 -14.24 13.23 7.22
N SER A 91 -13.58 12.07 7.21
CA SER A 91 -13.80 10.96 8.12
C SER A 91 -12.69 10.85 9.19
N GLU A 92 -11.84 11.87 9.33
CA GLU A 92 -10.68 11.92 10.25
C GLU A 92 -9.63 10.81 9.99
N ALA A 93 -9.66 10.19 8.81
CA ALA A 93 -8.64 9.24 8.37
C ALA A 93 -7.45 9.96 7.72
N HIS A 94 -6.32 9.26 7.58
CA HIS A 94 -5.16 9.79 6.87
C HIS A 94 -5.45 10.03 5.38
N GLY A 95 -5.09 11.23 4.89
CA GLY A 95 -5.18 11.58 3.48
C GLY A 95 -3.93 11.18 2.69
N ALA A 96 -4.10 10.93 1.38
CA ALA A 96 -2.98 10.69 0.47
C ALA A 96 -2.17 11.97 0.23
N ASP A 97 -0.88 11.86 -0.12
CA ASP A 97 -0.06 12.99 -0.58
C ASP A 97 -0.40 13.33 -2.05
N THR A 98 -1.36 14.24 -2.24
CA THR A 98 -1.81 14.69 -3.57
C THR A 98 -0.97 15.84 -4.12
N ASP A 99 -0.23 16.56 -3.25
CA ASP A 99 0.63 17.66 -3.66
C ASP A 99 1.85 17.14 -4.43
N SER A 100 2.50 16.07 -3.95
CA SER A 100 3.59 15.44 -4.70
C SER A 100 3.12 14.85 -6.04
N GLN A 101 1.88 14.36 -6.12
CA GLN A 101 1.31 13.87 -7.38
C GLN A 101 1.04 15.00 -8.38
N GLU A 102 0.52 16.14 -7.93
CA GLU A 102 0.36 17.34 -8.75
C GLU A 102 1.71 17.86 -9.27
N GLN A 103 2.73 17.87 -8.40
CA GLN A 103 4.09 18.25 -8.77
C GLN A 103 4.71 17.27 -9.79
N LEU A 104 4.48 15.97 -9.63
CA LEU A 104 4.94 14.96 -10.58
C LEU A 104 4.25 15.14 -11.95
N LYS A 105 2.93 15.39 -11.98
CA LYS A 105 2.21 15.71 -13.23
C LYS A 105 2.83 16.93 -13.92
N THR A 106 3.10 18.00 -13.18
CA THR A 106 3.74 19.22 -13.72
C THR A 106 5.13 18.91 -14.31
N THR A 107 5.91 18.10 -13.61
CA THR A 107 7.26 17.66 -14.01
C THR A 107 7.22 16.86 -15.32
N LEU A 108 6.26 15.94 -15.45
CA LEU A 108 6.14 15.03 -16.60
C LEU A 108 5.39 15.65 -17.79
N THR A 109 4.61 16.72 -17.57
CA THR A 109 3.91 17.43 -18.65
C THR A 109 4.92 18.03 -19.61
N GLN A 110 4.87 17.58 -20.87
CA GLN A 110 5.86 17.93 -21.91
C GLN A 110 7.31 17.62 -21.52
N LEU A 111 7.52 16.74 -20.53
CA LEU A 111 8.82 16.50 -19.90
C LEU A 111 9.51 17.83 -19.51
N ALA A 112 8.78 18.71 -18.82
CA ALA A 112 9.29 20.00 -18.36
C ALA A 112 10.57 19.86 -17.51
N GLN A 113 10.72 18.72 -16.84
CA GLN A 113 11.94 18.30 -16.16
C GLN A 113 12.31 16.85 -16.52
N SER A 114 13.51 16.44 -16.11
CA SER A 114 14.02 15.09 -16.38
C SER A 114 13.20 14.04 -15.63
N GLY A 115 12.39 13.29 -16.37
CA GLY A 115 11.55 12.21 -15.85
C GLY A 115 11.26 11.16 -16.92
N ILE A 116 10.62 10.07 -16.52
CA ILE A 116 10.14 9.02 -17.42
C ILE A 116 8.62 8.99 -17.33
N LEU A 117 7.94 9.15 -18.46
CA LEU A 117 6.50 8.94 -18.57
C LEU A 117 6.26 7.75 -19.49
N ALA A 118 5.62 6.71 -18.96
CA ALA A 118 5.21 5.53 -19.72
C ALA A 118 3.69 5.50 -19.83
N TYR A 119 3.17 5.37 -21.05
CA TYR A 119 1.74 5.30 -21.33
C TYR A 119 1.46 4.20 -22.36
N ALA A 120 0.42 3.42 -22.13
CA ALA A 120 -0.06 2.46 -23.11
C ALA A 120 -1.59 2.36 -23.05
N GLN A 121 -2.23 2.36 -24.21
CA GLN A 121 -3.70 2.34 -24.31
C GLN A 121 -4.29 1.01 -23.82
N GLU A 122 -3.58 -0.09 -24.05
CA GLU A 122 -4.03 -1.47 -23.75
C GLU A 122 -3.36 -2.05 -22.49
N GLY A 123 -2.65 -1.22 -21.72
CA GLY A 123 -2.03 -1.58 -20.44
C GLY A 123 -0.51 -1.74 -20.47
N ILE A 124 0.07 -1.82 -19.26
CA ILE A 124 1.51 -1.96 -19.02
C ILE A 124 1.70 -3.14 -18.06
N ALA A 125 2.61 -4.05 -18.38
CA ALA A 125 3.03 -5.14 -17.51
C ALA A 125 4.51 -5.00 -17.15
N LEU A 126 4.83 -5.04 -15.86
CA LEU A 126 6.19 -5.13 -15.34
C LEU A 126 6.35 -6.51 -14.72
N THR A 127 7.15 -7.38 -15.34
CA THR A 127 7.33 -8.78 -14.91
C THR A 127 8.81 -9.11 -14.73
N SER A 128 9.11 -9.93 -13.73
CA SER A 128 10.45 -10.44 -13.45
C SER A 128 10.31 -11.81 -12.78
N PRO A 129 11.11 -12.83 -13.15
CA PRO A 129 11.18 -14.07 -12.39
C PRO A 129 11.84 -13.88 -11.02
N GLU A 130 12.58 -12.77 -10.85
CA GLU A 130 13.23 -12.36 -9.61
C GLU A 130 12.46 -11.16 -9.01
N ASN A 131 13.17 -10.13 -8.55
CA ASN A 131 12.58 -9.01 -7.84
C ASN A 131 12.11 -7.89 -8.77
N ILE A 132 11.05 -7.19 -8.37
CA ILE A 132 10.70 -5.84 -8.83
C ILE A 132 10.80 -4.94 -7.60
N GLN A 133 11.57 -3.86 -7.68
CA GLN A 133 11.74 -2.89 -6.60
C GLN A 133 11.29 -1.50 -7.04
N LEU A 134 10.41 -0.88 -6.27
CA LEU A 134 9.98 0.51 -6.43
C LEU A 134 10.48 1.29 -5.21
N SER A 135 11.26 2.35 -5.42
CA SER A 135 11.83 3.15 -4.34
C SER A 135 11.90 4.62 -4.76
N THR A 136 11.65 5.51 -3.80
CA THR A 136 11.68 6.96 -3.96
C THR A 136 12.09 7.60 -2.65
N SER A 137 12.65 8.80 -2.70
CA SER A 137 12.89 9.62 -1.50
C SER A 137 11.71 10.53 -1.14
N ASN A 138 10.69 10.59 -2.00
CA ASN A 138 9.44 11.33 -1.76
C ASN A 138 8.29 10.32 -1.56
N SER A 139 7.25 10.33 -2.41
CA SER A 139 6.08 9.44 -2.29
C SER A 139 5.90 8.48 -3.48
N VAL A 140 5.29 7.33 -3.21
CA VAL A 140 4.79 6.38 -4.22
C VAL A 140 3.26 6.43 -4.19
N SER A 141 2.63 6.64 -5.35
CA SER A 141 1.18 6.62 -5.52
C SER A 141 0.76 5.49 -6.46
N VAL A 142 -0.25 4.71 -6.05
CA VAL A 142 -0.88 3.68 -6.90
C VAL A 142 -2.37 3.98 -6.96
N THR A 143 -2.85 4.39 -8.13
CA THR A 143 -4.25 4.79 -8.34
C THR A 143 -4.89 3.90 -9.40
N SER A 144 -6.05 3.35 -9.05
CA SER A 144 -6.89 2.55 -9.94
C SER A 144 -8.31 3.11 -9.94
N GLU A 145 -8.93 3.23 -11.11
CA GLU A 145 -10.33 3.66 -11.22
C GLU A 145 -11.31 2.58 -10.76
N ASN A 146 -10.94 1.31 -10.99
CA ASN A 146 -11.75 0.15 -10.63
C ASN A 146 -11.25 -0.50 -9.33
N GLN A 147 -10.31 -1.43 -9.44
CA GLN A 147 -9.84 -2.27 -8.33
C GLN A 147 -8.31 -2.25 -8.27
N THR A 148 -7.77 -2.36 -7.06
CA THR A 148 -6.36 -2.62 -6.82
C THR A 148 -6.24 -3.96 -6.11
N ASP A 149 -5.58 -4.92 -6.76
CA ASP A 149 -5.33 -6.26 -6.22
C ASP A 149 -3.88 -6.41 -5.78
N ILE A 150 -3.67 -6.86 -4.55
CA ILE A 150 -2.33 -7.17 -4.01
C ILE A 150 -2.34 -8.64 -3.60
N ASN A 151 -1.65 -9.47 -4.38
CA ASN A 151 -1.60 -10.91 -4.18
C ASN A 151 -0.18 -11.38 -3.86
N ALA A 152 -0.02 -12.10 -2.75
CA ALA A 152 1.24 -12.78 -2.42
C ALA A 152 0.95 -14.21 -2.00
N LEU A 153 1.71 -15.17 -2.54
CA LEU A 153 1.57 -16.58 -2.17
C LEU A 153 2.01 -16.87 -0.74
N LYS A 154 2.94 -16.07 -0.21
CA LYS A 154 3.48 -16.21 1.14
C LYS A 154 2.94 -15.12 2.06
N THR A 155 3.57 -13.94 2.03
CA THR A 155 3.33 -12.90 3.02
C THR A 155 3.18 -11.55 2.35
N ILE A 156 2.22 -10.75 2.83
CA ILE A 156 2.17 -9.31 2.60
C ILE A 156 2.59 -8.65 3.91
N THR A 157 3.62 -7.80 3.86
CA THR A 157 4.07 -7.01 5.00
C THR A 157 3.90 -5.53 4.67
N VAL A 158 3.25 -4.78 5.56
CA VAL A 158 3.10 -3.33 5.47
C VAL A 158 3.67 -2.73 6.74
N SER A 159 4.63 -1.82 6.60
CA SER A 159 5.29 -1.16 7.72
C SER A 159 5.45 0.33 7.40
N SER A 160 5.19 1.18 8.39
CA SER A 160 5.30 2.64 8.28
C SER A 160 6.09 3.17 9.46
N GLY A 161 6.88 4.22 9.24
CA GLY A 161 7.63 4.89 10.29
C GLY A 161 6.79 5.85 11.14
N GLU A 162 5.59 6.21 10.66
CA GLU A 162 4.71 7.16 11.34
C GLU A 162 3.31 6.57 11.55
N SER A 163 2.55 6.34 10.46
CA SER A 163 1.19 5.80 10.56
C SER A 163 0.78 4.95 9.36
N ILE A 164 -0.23 4.10 9.57
CA ILE A 164 -0.93 3.35 8.51
C ILE A 164 -2.39 3.80 8.53
N GLY A 165 -2.90 4.25 7.38
CA GLY A 165 -4.30 4.60 7.19
C GLY A 165 -5.01 3.61 6.26
N LEU A 166 -6.16 3.08 6.69
CA LEU A 166 -7.04 2.24 5.89
C LEU A 166 -8.44 2.87 5.88
N PHE A 167 -8.94 3.22 4.70
CA PHE A 167 -10.22 3.91 4.55
C PHE A 167 -11.05 3.29 3.44
N ALA A 168 -12.31 2.98 3.73
CA ALA A 168 -13.30 2.49 2.78
C ALA A 168 -14.54 3.38 2.82
N HIS A 169 -14.88 4.03 1.70
CA HIS A 169 -15.91 5.06 1.68
C HIS A 169 -17.36 4.52 1.63
N LYS A 170 -17.62 3.41 0.92
CA LYS A 170 -18.99 2.95 0.63
C LYS A 170 -19.31 1.56 1.18
N SER A 171 -18.48 0.57 0.90
CA SER A 171 -18.82 -0.85 1.12
C SER A 171 -18.21 -1.46 2.39
N GLY A 172 -17.60 -0.64 3.24
CA GLY A 172 -16.97 -1.07 4.50
C GLY A 172 -15.66 -1.84 4.32
N MET A 173 -15.18 -2.44 5.40
CA MET A 173 -13.96 -3.24 5.44
C MET A 173 -14.26 -4.67 5.90
N LYS A 174 -13.50 -5.62 5.34
CA LYS A 174 -13.57 -7.04 5.65
C LYS A 174 -12.16 -7.52 5.98
N VAL A 175 -11.97 -8.03 7.19
CA VAL A 175 -10.68 -8.55 7.68
C VAL A 175 -10.93 -9.98 8.15
N PHE A 176 -10.36 -10.96 7.45
CA PHE A 176 -10.57 -12.37 7.72
C PHE A 176 -9.25 -13.13 7.70
N ALA A 177 -9.05 -14.04 8.64
CA ALA A 177 -8.07 -15.11 8.58
C ALA A 177 -8.81 -16.45 8.46
N ASN A 178 -8.53 -17.23 7.41
CA ASN A 178 -9.13 -18.57 7.26
C ASN A 178 -8.51 -19.59 8.24
N GLN A 179 -7.23 -19.42 8.54
CA GLN A 179 -6.48 -20.17 9.54
C GLN A 179 -5.47 -19.23 10.19
N GLY A 180 -5.06 -19.55 11.41
CA GLY A 180 -4.20 -18.71 12.23
C GLY A 180 -4.97 -17.59 12.92
N ASP A 181 -4.28 -16.95 13.86
CA ASP A 181 -4.87 -15.96 14.75
C ASP A 181 -4.94 -14.58 14.07
N VAL A 182 -5.92 -13.78 14.49
CA VAL A 182 -5.97 -12.35 14.19
C VAL A 182 -5.58 -11.60 15.45
N GLU A 183 -4.43 -10.93 15.41
CA GLU A 183 -3.94 -10.11 16.50
C GLU A 183 -4.08 -8.62 16.17
N VAL A 184 -4.68 -7.85 17.08
CA VAL A 184 -4.80 -6.39 16.98
C VAL A 184 -4.33 -5.79 18.30
N GLN A 185 -3.27 -5.00 18.24
CA GLN A 185 -2.63 -4.43 19.43
C GLN A 185 -2.31 -2.95 19.24
N ALA A 186 -2.57 -2.16 20.28
CA ALA A 186 -1.96 -0.84 20.46
C ALA A 186 -0.94 -0.97 21.60
N GLN A 187 0.33 -1.22 21.27
CA GLN A 187 1.34 -1.66 22.25
C GLN A 187 1.69 -0.59 23.30
N ASN A 188 1.64 0.69 22.92
CA ASN A 188 2.03 1.81 23.77
C ASN A 188 0.99 2.95 23.74
N ALA A 189 -0.25 2.66 23.31
CA ALA A 189 -1.30 3.65 23.12
C ALA A 189 -2.71 3.02 23.23
N ASN A 190 -3.75 3.82 23.00
CA ASN A 190 -5.13 3.36 23.10
C ASN A 190 -5.55 2.55 21.87
N LEU A 191 -6.32 1.48 22.11
CA LEU A 191 -7.10 0.80 21.09
C LEU A 191 -8.55 1.30 21.15
N ASN A 192 -8.99 2.04 20.12
CA ASN A 192 -10.35 2.56 20.03
C ASN A 192 -11.18 1.76 19.00
N MET A 193 -12.36 1.29 19.39
CA MET A 193 -13.31 0.59 18.51
C MET A 193 -14.71 1.14 18.72
N ALA A 194 -15.38 1.56 17.65
CA ALA A 194 -16.72 2.14 17.70
C ALA A 194 -17.54 1.81 16.45
N ALA A 195 -18.85 1.70 16.61
CA ALA A 195 -19.81 1.59 15.52
C ALA A 195 -21.02 2.50 15.80
N LYS A 196 -21.62 3.06 14.74
CA LYS A 196 -22.88 3.82 14.85
C LYS A 196 -24.10 2.93 15.07
N GLN A 197 -23.99 1.67 14.65
CA GLN A 197 -25.00 0.62 14.85
C GLN A 197 -24.41 -0.41 15.82
N ASP A 198 -24.81 -1.66 15.69
CA ASP A 198 -24.44 -2.71 16.63
C ASP A 198 -22.96 -3.07 16.56
N ILE A 199 -22.40 -3.40 17.72
CA ILE A 199 -21.13 -4.12 17.86
C ILE A 199 -21.48 -5.54 18.32
N LYS A 200 -20.99 -6.54 17.58
CA LYS A 200 -21.15 -7.96 17.92
C LYS A 200 -19.79 -8.60 18.15
N ILE A 201 -19.62 -9.25 19.28
CA ILE A 201 -18.40 -9.98 19.66
C ILE A 201 -18.84 -11.39 20.07
N ASP A 202 -18.46 -12.38 19.29
CA ASP A 202 -18.81 -13.78 19.53
C ASP A 202 -17.56 -14.65 19.57
N SER A 203 -17.54 -15.61 20.50
CA SER A 203 -16.70 -16.79 20.43
C SER A 203 -17.64 -17.98 20.21
N VAL A 204 -17.51 -18.68 19.07
CA VAL A 204 -18.47 -19.73 18.66
C VAL A 204 -18.21 -21.03 19.41
N ASP A 205 -16.95 -21.47 19.39
CA ASP A 205 -16.52 -22.75 19.99
C ASP A 205 -15.60 -22.55 21.21
N GLY A 206 -15.27 -21.30 21.57
CA GLY A 206 -14.26 -20.96 22.56
C GLY A 206 -14.78 -20.06 23.70
N GLU A 207 -13.84 -19.36 24.32
CA GLU A 207 -14.10 -18.40 25.40
C GLU A 207 -14.07 -16.95 24.89
N LEU A 208 -14.82 -16.07 25.55
CA LEU A 208 -14.62 -14.62 25.47
C LEU A 208 -14.01 -14.12 26.78
N THR A 209 -12.76 -13.66 26.74
CA THR A 209 -12.04 -13.11 27.89
C THR A 209 -11.83 -11.60 27.68
N ILE A 210 -12.31 -10.78 28.61
CA ILE A 210 -12.08 -9.33 28.63
C ILE A 210 -11.38 -8.98 29.95
N THR A 211 -10.18 -8.42 29.85
CA THR A 211 -9.33 -8.15 31.01
C THR A 211 -8.87 -6.69 31.00
N ALA A 212 -8.72 -6.13 32.19
CA ALA A 212 -8.17 -4.80 32.42
C ALA A 212 -7.34 -4.83 33.70
N ASN A 213 -6.22 -4.10 33.72
CA ASN A 213 -5.33 -4.05 34.89
C ASN A 213 -5.87 -3.12 35.99
N GLU A 214 -6.50 -2.00 35.60
CA GLU A 214 -6.98 -0.99 36.55
C GLU A 214 -8.49 -1.10 36.78
N GLU A 215 -9.27 -1.00 35.70
CA GLU A 215 -10.73 -0.98 35.77
C GLU A 215 -11.37 -1.51 34.48
N LEU A 216 -12.44 -2.29 34.62
CA LEU A 216 -13.34 -2.68 33.54
C LEU A 216 -14.73 -2.11 33.83
N THR A 217 -15.26 -1.31 32.89
CA THR A 217 -16.58 -0.68 33.00
C THR A 217 -17.45 -1.05 31.80
N LEU A 218 -18.63 -1.61 32.08
CA LEU A 218 -19.69 -1.88 31.11
C LEU A 218 -20.84 -0.93 31.38
N MET A 219 -21.26 -0.12 30.41
CA MET A 219 -22.27 0.93 30.60
C MET A 219 -23.36 0.87 29.52
N CYS A 220 -24.62 1.03 29.92
CA CYS A 220 -25.76 1.14 29.02
C CYS A 220 -26.87 2.00 29.65
N GLY A 221 -27.28 3.07 28.98
CA GLY A 221 -28.40 3.92 29.42
C GLY A 221 -28.25 4.49 30.84
N GLY A 222 -27.01 4.71 31.30
CA GLY A 222 -26.68 5.16 32.66
C GLY A 222 -26.57 4.05 33.72
N SER A 223 -27.01 2.82 33.42
CA SER A 223 -26.70 1.65 34.25
C SER A 223 -25.29 1.14 33.93
N TYR A 224 -24.59 0.57 34.92
CA TYR A 224 -23.24 0.07 34.71
C TYR A 224 -22.86 -1.10 35.63
N ILE A 225 -21.85 -1.84 35.18
CA ILE A 225 -21.07 -2.80 35.95
C ILE A 225 -19.62 -2.31 35.93
N LYS A 226 -19.03 -2.09 37.10
CA LYS A 226 -17.63 -1.69 37.24
C LYS A 226 -16.88 -2.73 38.05
N ILE A 227 -15.73 -3.17 37.55
CA ILE A 227 -14.86 -4.16 38.17
C ILE A 227 -13.48 -3.52 38.34
N SER A 228 -12.99 -3.44 39.58
CA SER A 228 -11.67 -2.89 39.89
C SER A 228 -11.09 -3.53 41.16
N SER A 229 -9.94 -3.04 41.61
CA SER A 229 -9.32 -3.46 42.89
C SER A 229 -10.21 -3.20 44.11
N ALA A 230 -11.20 -2.31 44.01
CA ALA A 230 -12.19 -2.06 45.06
C ALA A 230 -13.31 -3.11 45.12
N GLY A 231 -13.42 -4.00 44.13
CA GLY A 231 -14.45 -5.03 44.01
C GLY A 231 -15.35 -4.84 42.79
N ILE A 232 -16.58 -5.35 42.88
CA ILE A 232 -17.60 -5.26 41.82
C ILE A 232 -18.71 -4.28 42.27
N GLU A 233 -18.99 -3.28 41.45
CA GLU A 233 -20.04 -2.28 41.66
C GLU A 233 -21.12 -2.42 40.59
N LEU A 234 -22.38 -2.58 41.02
CA LEU A 234 -23.57 -2.62 40.18
C LEU A 234 -24.37 -1.34 40.41
N GLY A 235 -24.41 -0.44 39.43
CA GLY A 235 -25.11 0.85 39.54
C GLY A 235 -26.26 0.96 38.55
N THR A 236 -27.43 1.38 39.02
CA THR A 236 -28.60 1.68 38.19
C THR A 236 -29.56 2.62 38.93
N ALA A 237 -30.36 3.38 38.18
CA ALA A 237 -31.40 4.27 38.73
C ALA A 237 -32.70 3.53 39.08
N ASP A 238 -32.89 2.32 38.55
CA ASP A 238 -34.09 1.50 38.72
C ASP A 238 -33.71 0.16 39.39
N ASN A 239 -34.48 -0.89 39.16
CA ASN A 239 -34.34 -2.18 39.79
C ASN A 239 -33.22 -3.03 39.18
N VAL A 240 -32.47 -3.74 40.04
CA VAL A 240 -31.62 -4.87 39.62
C VAL A 240 -32.43 -6.16 39.73
N TYR A 241 -32.68 -6.82 38.59
CA TYR A 241 -33.38 -8.10 38.56
C TYR A 241 -32.39 -9.27 38.56
N ILE A 242 -32.40 -10.06 39.63
CA ILE A 242 -31.62 -11.31 39.72
C ILE A 242 -32.58 -12.49 39.63
N LYS A 243 -32.62 -13.17 38.49
CA LYS A 243 -33.41 -14.38 38.27
C LYS A 243 -32.48 -15.59 38.31
N SER A 244 -32.50 -16.36 39.40
CA SER A 244 -31.61 -17.52 39.60
C SER A 244 -32.32 -18.65 40.35
N ASN A 245 -31.86 -19.90 40.16
CA ASN A 245 -32.31 -21.06 40.96
C ASN A 245 -31.77 -20.98 42.40
N ALA A 246 -30.51 -20.57 42.58
CA ALA A 246 -29.89 -20.33 43.87
C ALA A 246 -28.86 -19.19 43.75
N MET A 247 -28.77 -18.36 44.80
CA MET A 247 -27.72 -17.36 44.96
C MET A 247 -26.98 -17.66 46.26
N GLN A 248 -25.73 -18.09 46.17
CA GLN A 248 -24.90 -18.46 47.32
C GLN A 248 -23.80 -17.43 47.53
N LYS A 249 -23.70 -16.91 48.76
CA LYS A 249 -22.61 -16.02 49.17
C LYS A 249 -21.46 -16.86 49.74
N MET A 250 -20.35 -16.96 49.00
CA MET A 250 -19.13 -17.64 49.42
C MET A 250 -18.11 -16.65 50.01
N GLY A 251 -16.99 -17.17 50.53
CA GLY A 251 -15.82 -16.36 50.88
C GLY A 251 -15.16 -15.73 49.65
N PRO A 252 -14.22 -14.79 49.83
CA PRO A 252 -13.52 -14.13 48.73
C PRO A 252 -12.65 -15.13 47.94
N ALA A 253 -12.51 -14.89 46.64
CA ALA A 253 -11.64 -15.63 45.72
C ALA A 253 -10.89 -14.64 44.81
N LYS A 254 -9.74 -15.07 44.26
CA LYS A 254 -8.92 -14.30 43.33
C LYS A 254 -8.48 -15.19 42.17
N GLN A 255 -8.47 -14.63 40.97
CA GLN A 255 -7.85 -15.24 39.78
C GLN A 255 -6.79 -14.27 39.27
N GLU A 256 -5.60 -14.78 38.96
CA GLU A 256 -4.52 -13.96 38.40
C GLU A 256 -4.49 -14.12 36.89
N TYR A 257 -4.34 -13.00 36.19
CA TYR A 257 -4.13 -12.94 34.76
C TYR A 257 -3.03 -11.92 34.48
N THR A 258 -2.08 -12.26 33.62
CA THR A 258 -0.99 -11.38 33.22
C THR A 258 -0.97 -11.32 31.70
N LEU A 259 -1.10 -10.11 31.16
CA LEU A 259 -0.86 -9.80 29.76
C LEU A 259 0.34 -8.86 29.70
N ASP A 260 1.35 -9.23 28.94
CA ASP A 260 2.54 -8.42 28.72
C ASP A 260 2.59 -8.01 27.24
N LEU A 261 2.55 -6.69 26.99
CA LEU A 261 2.72 -6.13 25.66
C LEU A 261 4.17 -5.67 25.49
N PRO A 262 4.77 -5.82 24.30
CA PRO A 262 6.12 -5.30 24.06
C PRO A 262 6.22 -3.80 24.36
N GLY A 263 7.34 -3.40 24.98
CA GLY A 263 7.64 -1.99 25.24
C GLY A 263 7.92 -1.18 23.96
N GLU A 264 8.10 0.13 24.11
CA GLU A 264 8.37 1.06 23.00
C GLU A 264 9.67 0.70 22.25
N VAL A 265 9.58 0.57 20.92
CA VAL A 265 10.73 0.30 20.04
C VAL A 265 11.13 1.59 19.31
N ASN A 266 12.35 2.08 19.56
CA ASN A 266 12.87 3.27 18.90
C ASN A 266 13.39 2.96 17.48
N CYS A 267 12.68 3.45 16.46
CA CYS A 267 13.09 3.32 15.07
C CYS A 267 13.97 4.51 14.64
N GLN A 268 15.29 4.42 14.81
CA GLN A 268 16.23 5.45 14.35
C GLN A 268 16.80 5.13 12.96
N ARG A 269 16.69 6.06 12.01
CA ARG A 269 17.37 5.99 10.72
C ARG A 269 18.87 6.20 10.93
N ILE A 270 19.66 5.13 10.84
CA ILE A 270 21.13 5.25 10.80
C ILE A 270 21.52 5.80 9.41
N THR A 271 21.75 7.10 9.32
CA THR A 271 22.42 7.67 8.15
C THR A 271 23.89 7.26 8.20
N LYS A 272 24.39 6.59 7.16
CA LYS A 272 25.82 6.28 7.04
C LYS A 272 26.62 7.59 6.88
N SER A 273 26.99 8.22 7.99
CA SER A 273 28.19 9.06 8.10
C SER A 273 29.37 8.29 8.74
N GLY A 274 29.27 6.96 8.84
CA GLY A 274 30.27 6.09 9.47
C GLY A 274 30.81 4.97 8.58
N ALA A 275 30.92 5.17 7.26
CA ALA A 275 31.58 4.19 6.37
C ALA A 275 33.13 4.20 6.47
N GLN A 276 33.67 4.69 7.59
CA GLN A 276 35.06 4.56 8.00
C GLN A 276 35.10 4.32 9.51
N ASN A 277 34.60 3.17 9.96
CA ASN A 277 35.26 2.34 10.97
C ASN A 277 34.44 1.07 11.15
N GLN A 278 35.14 -0.06 11.06
CA GLN A 278 34.65 -1.36 11.48
C GLN A 278 34.28 -1.31 12.96
N ASP A 279 33.27 -2.09 13.34
CA ASP A 279 32.66 -2.23 14.67
C ASP A 279 31.63 -1.15 15.07
N ALA A 280 30.37 -1.43 14.75
CA ALA A 280 29.26 -0.94 15.56
C ALA A 280 28.19 -2.04 15.67
N LEU A 281 28.28 -2.75 16.79
CA LEU A 281 27.30 -3.68 17.32
C LEU A 281 25.91 -3.03 17.40
N ILE A 282 24.92 -3.83 17.04
CA ILE A 282 23.49 -3.56 17.20
C ILE A 282 23.19 -3.36 18.69
N LYS A 283 22.55 -2.24 19.04
CA LYS A 283 21.76 -2.15 20.28
C LYS A 283 20.29 -2.03 19.90
N LEU A 284 19.59 -3.14 20.06
CA LEU A 284 18.15 -3.17 20.33
C LEU A 284 18.03 -2.96 21.84
N SER A 285 17.56 -1.80 22.26
CA SER A 285 17.09 -1.54 23.62
C SER A 285 15.68 -1.01 23.54
#